data_AF-A0A6J1Q259-F1
#
_entry.id   AF-A0A6J1Q259-F1
#
_cell.length_a   1.000
_cell.length_b   1.000
_cell.length_c   1.000
_cell.angle_alpha   90.00
_cell.angle_beta   90.00
_cell.angle_gamma   90.00
#
_symmetry.space_group_name_H-M   'P 1'
#
loop_
_entity.id
_entity.type
_entity.pdbx_description
1 polymer ?
#
loop_
_entity_poly.entity_id
_entity_poly.type
_entity_poly.pdbx_seq_one_letter_code
_entity_poly.pdbx_strand_id
1 'polypeptide(L)'
;MLEPLVWKVEKVKDNNYQGHKMDALVEATQITRCIGSAALTLAYIAHGVADCFYLDTHLKAWDVAAGTLILREAGGTVIDSKGGVYDIMKPNTIAASNETLARKISKLIADTDLKTQRKRL
;
A
#
# COMPACT_ATOMS: atom_id res chain seq x y z
N MET A 1 33.51 15.58 -19.79
CA MET A 1 32.62 14.41 -19.91
C MET A 1 32.48 13.83 -18.51
N LEU A 2 31.44 14.23 -17.77
CA LEU A 2 31.23 13.82 -16.37
C LEU A 2 30.42 12.53 -16.38
N GLU A 3 30.89 11.50 -15.67
CA GLU A 3 30.12 10.27 -15.50
C GLU A 3 28.79 10.56 -14.77
N PRO A 4 27.69 9.91 -15.16
CA PRO A 4 26.40 10.13 -14.51
C PRO A 4 26.48 9.63 -13.06
N LEU A 5 26.13 10.52 -12.11
CA LEU A 5 25.99 10.24 -10.69
C LEU A 5 24.85 9.24 -10.47
N VAL A 6 25.12 7.95 -10.68
CA VAL A 6 24.23 6.85 -10.30
C VAL A 6 24.36 6.66 -8.80
N TRP A 7 23.40 7.15 -8.05
CA TRP A 7 23.31 6.94 -6.60
C TRP A 7 23.12 5.44 -6.34
N LYS A 8 24.16 4.76 -5.84
CA LYS A 8 24.02 3.41 -5.30
C LYS A 8 23.33 3.51 -3.95
N VAL A 9 22.05 3.14 -3.91
CA VAL A 9 21.34 2.91 -2.65
C VAL A 9 21.91 1.64 -2.03
N GLU A 10 22.78 1.77 -1.03
CA GLU A 10 23.16 0.63 -0.20
C GLU A 10 21.91 0.12 0.52
N LYS A 11 21.56 -1.16 0.32
CA LYS A 11 20.51 -1.81 1.10
C LYS A 11 21.01 -1.92 2.54
N VAL A 12 20.64 -0.96 3.37
CA VAL A 12 20.79 -1.05 4.82
C VAL A 12 20.08 -2.33 5.27
N LYS A 13 20.77 -3.17 6.06
CA LYS A 13 20.15 -4.34 6.71
C LYS A 13 19.21 -3.87 7.81
N ASP A 14 18.08 -3.29 7.43
CA ASP A 14 17.04 -2.93 8.37
C ASP A 14 16.22 -4.17 8.71
N ASN A 15 16.18 -4.50 10.00
CA ASN A 15 15.36 -5.57 10.56
C ASN A 15 13.86 -5.18 10.63
N ASN A 16 13.44 -4.20 9.82
CA ASN A 16 12.11 -3.62 9.86
C ASN A 16 11.19 -4.38 8.91
N TYR A 17 10.31 -5.20 9.50
CA TYR A 17 9.26 -5.96 8.79
C TYR A 17 8.45 -5.11 7.81
N GLN A 18 8.24 -3.84 8.15
CA GLN A 18 7.50 -2.88 7.33
C GLN A 18 8.29 -2.37 6.13
N GLY A 19 9.62 -2.33 6.22
CA GLY A 19 10.48 -1.87 5.13
C GLY A 19 10.37 -2.77 3.91
N HIS A 20 10.37 -4.09 4.11
CA HIS A 20 10.31 -5.06 3.01
C HIS A 20 9.01 -4.99 2.20
N LYS A 21 7.87 -4.69 2.84
CA LYS A 21 6.60 -4.51 2.15
C LYS A 21 6.62 -3.26 1.27
N MET A 22 7.17 -2.16 1.79
CA MET A 22 7.30 -0.93 1.03
C MET A 22 8.29 -1.07 -0.12
N ASP A 23 9.41 -1.76 0.08
CA ASP A 23 10.36 -2.08 -0.99
C ASP A 23 9.67 -2.85 -2.12
N ALA A 24 8.89 -3.89 -1.79
CA ALA A 24 8.16 -4.68 -2.77
C ALA A 24 7.14 -3.83 -3.55
N LEU A 25 6.45 -2.90 -2.88
CA LEU A 25 5.50 -1.99 -3.53
C LEU A 25 6.22 -0.96 -4.44
N VAL A 26 7.34 -0.42 -3.98
CA VAL A 26 8.17 0.51 -4.77
C VAL A 26 8.72 -0.19 -6.01
N GLU A 27 9.18 -1.44 -5.90
CA GLU A 27 9.66 -2.23 -7.04
C GLU A 27 8.52 -2.61 -8.02
N ALA A 28 7.29 -2.77 -7.53
CA ALA A 28 6.15 -3.20 -8.34
C ALA A 28 5.32 -2.05 -8.97
N THR A 29 5.55 -0.81 -8.54
CA THR A 29 4.82 0.38 -9.01
C THR A 29 5.75 1.32 -9.79
N GLN A 30 5.17 2.21 -10.58
CA GLN A 30 5.98 3.22 -11.28
C GLN A 30 6.57 4.22 -10.30
N ILE A 31 5.73 4.70 -9.37
CA ILE A 31 6.08 5.74 -8.41
C ILE A 31 5.21 5.62 -7.15
N THR A 32 5.82 5.75 -5.98
CA THR A 32 5.12 5.83 -4.69
C THR A 32 5.03 7.27 -4.19
N ARG A 33 3.95 7.61 -3.48
CA ARG A 33 3.72 8.94 -2.88
C ARG A 33 3.32 8.80 -1.41
N CYS A 34 3.76 9.75 -0.58
CA CYS A 34 3.33 9.88 0.81
C CYS A 34 2.63 11.24 1.00
N ILE A 35 1.29 11.24 1.01
CA ILE A 35 0.49 12.48 1.08
C ILE A 35 0.29 12.97 2.51
N GLY A 36 0.39 12.07 3.50
CA GLY A 36 0.22 12.40 4.92
C GLY A 36 -1.23 12.41 5.42
N SER A 37 -2.21 12.03 4.58
CA SER A 37 -3.61 11.84 4.98
C SER A 37 -4.23 10.67 4.23
N ALA A 38 -4.77 9.69 4.97
CA ALA A 38 -5.39 8.50 4.40
C ALA A 38 -6.69 8.86 3.67
N ALA A 39 -7.59 9.62 4.31
CA ALA A 39 -8.83 10.09 3.70
C ALA A 39 -8.59 10.84 2.39
N LEU A 40 -7.59 11.74 2.35
CA LEU A 40 -7.25 12.48 1.14
C LEU A 40 -6.69 11.57 0.05
N THR A 41 -5.86 10.58 0.42
CA THR A 41 -5.32 9.61 -0.54
C THR A 41 -6.43 8.76 -1.16
N LEU A 42 -7.40 8.32 -0.37
CA LEU A 42 -8.57 7.59 -0.85
C LEU A 42 -9.41 8.44 -1.82
N ALA A 43 -9.60 9.72 -1.52
CA ALA A 43 -10.28 10.65 -2.42
C ALA A 43 -9.52 10.85 -3.74
N TYR A 44 -8.18 10.89 -3.71
CA TYR A 44 -7.38 10.96 -4.94
C TYR A 44 -7.50 9.71 -5.81
N ILE A 45 -7.61 8.53 -5.19
CA ILE A 45 -7.88 7.29 -5.94
C ILE A 45 -9.26 7.36 -6.58
N ALA A 46 -10.27 7.80 -5.82
CA ALA A 46 -11.62 7.98 -6.34
C ALA A 46 -11.66 8.96 -7.53
N HIS A 47 -10.79 9.98 -7.51
CA HIS A 47 -10.66 10.95 -8.60
C HIS A 47 -9.77 10.47 -9.77
N GLY A 48 -9.12 9.31 -9.66
CA GLY A 48 -8.24 8.76 -10.70
C GLY A 48 -6.84 9.38 -10.76
N VAL A 49 -6.41 10.09 -9.71
CA VAL A 49 -5.05 10.68 -9.62
C VAL A 49 -4.02 9.65 -9.17
N ALA A 50 -4.44 8.65 -8.38
CA ALA A 50 -3.60 7.55 -7.91
C ALA A 50 -4.33 6.22 -8.10
N ASP A 51 -3.58 5.13 -8.31
CA ASP A 51 -4.18 3.83 -8.57
C ASP A 51 -4.48 3.02 -7.30
N CYS A 52 -3.65 3.18 -6.27
CA CYS A 52 -3.77 2.40 -5.04
C CYS A 52 -3.16 3.07 -3.79
N PHE A 53 -3.59 2.58 -2.63
CA PHE A 53 -3.11 2.95 -1.31
C PHE A 53 -3.00 1.69 -0.44
N TYR A 54 -1.91 1.61 0.32
CA TYR A 54 -1.67 0.54 1.27
C TYR A 54 -1.14 1.11 2.59
N LEU A 55 -1.75 0.70 3.70
CA LEU A 55 -1.21 0.90 5.04
C LEU A 55 -1.85 -0.11 6.01
N ASP A 56 -1.02 -0.94 6.65
CA ASP A 56 -1.46 -2.02 7.55
C ASP A 56 -1.37 -1.67 9.05
N THR A 57 -0.69 -0.59 9.41
CA THR A 57 -0.55 -0.17 10.81
C THR A 57 -0.89 1.31 11.01
N HIS A 58 -1.25 1.65 12.25
CA HIS A 58 -1.49 3.01 12.75
C HIS A 58 -2.75 3.73 12.27
N LEU A 59 -3.47 3.23 11.26
CA LEU A 59 -4.78 3.79 10.88
C LEU A 59 -5.84 3.56 11.95
N LYS A 60 -6.74 4.54 12.08
CA LYS A 60 -7.95 4.46 12.90
C LYS A 60 -9.18 4.59 12.00
N ALA A 61 -10.32 4.15 12.50
CA ALA A 61 -11.57 4.13 11.74
C ALA A 61 -11.90 5.52 11.15
N TRP A 62 -11.65 6.59 11.90
CA TRP A 62 -11.91 7.97 11.46
C TRP A 62 -10.98 8.43 10.33
N ASP A 63 -9.78 7.87 10.19
CA ASP A 63 -8.83 8.25 9.13
C ASP A 63 -9.29 7.75 7.75
N VAL A 64 -10.09 6.69 7.72
CA VAL A 64 -10.48 5.98 6.49
C VAL A 64 -11.98 6.04 6.21
N ALA A 65 -12.84 6.23 7.22
CA ALA A 65 -14.30 6.11 7.09
C ALA A 65 -14.89 6.89 5.91
N ALA A 66 -14.62 8.20 5.86
CA ALA A 66 -15.11 9.06 4.80
C ALA A 66 -14.53 8.67 3.43
N GLY A 67 -13.22 8.41 3.38
CA GLY A 67 -12.53 8.06 2.14
C GLY A 67 -12.98 6.71 1.57
N THR A 68 -13.25 5.72 2.41
CA THR A 68 -13.76 4.41 2.00
C THR A 68 -15.14 4.54 1.34
N LEU A 69 -16.04 5.35 1.90
CA LEU A 69 -17.35 5.59 1.30
C LEU A 69 -17.20 6.25 -0.07
N ILE A 70 -16.44 7.35 -0.15
CA ILE A 70 -16.19 8.08 -1.41
C ILE A 70 -15.61 7.14 -2.48
N LEU A 71 -14.59 6.36 -2.13
CA LEU A 71 -13.94 5.47 -3.08
C LEU A 71 -14.87 4.36 -3.57
N ARG A 72 -15.70 3.79 -2.68
CA ARG A 72 -16.66 2.75 -3.07
C ARG A 72 -17.73 3.29 -4.02
N GLU A 73 -18.26 4.48 -3.76
CA GLU A 73 -19.24 5.13 -4.66
C GLU A 73 -18.62 5.49 -6.02
N ALA A 74 -17.33 5.79 -6.06
CA ALA A 74 -16.59 5.97 -7.31
C ALA A 74 -16.31 4.65 -8.08
N GLY A 75 -16.72 3.50 -7.55
CA GLY A 75 -16.47 2.18 -8.14
C GLY A 75 -15.12 1.55 -7.76
N GLY A 76 -14.38 2.17 -6.85
CA GLY A 76 -13.14 1.64 -6.30
C GLY A 76 -13.37 0.51 -5.30
N THR A 77 -12.30 -0.20 -4.98
CA THR A 77 -12.33 -1.37 -4.09
C THR A 77 -11.47 -1.14 -2.85
N VAL A 78 -11.99 -1.54 -1.68
CA VAL A 78 -11.27 -1.51 -0.41
C VAL A 78 -11.38 -2.89 0.26
N ILE A 79 -10.23 -3.49 0.56
CA ILE A 79 -10.10 -4.82 1.18
C ILE A 79 -9.13 -4.78 2.36
N ASP A 80 -9.21 -5.80 3.23
CA ASP A 80 -8.20 -6.01 4.26
C ASP A 80 -6.86 -6.41 3.61
N SER A 81 -5.73 -6.04 4.23
CA SER A 81 -4.39 -6.35 3.71
C SER A 81 -4.16 -7.85 3.47
N LYS A 82 -4.83 -8.71 4.25
CA LYS A 82 -4.81 -10.17 4.10
C LYS A 82 -5.75 -10.70 3.02
N GLY A 83 -6.40 -9.82 2.26
CA GLY A 83 -7.31 -10.16 1.17
C GLY A 83 -8.73 -10.49 1.63
N GLY A 84 -9.03 -10.31 2.92
CA GLY A 84 -10.34 -10.55 3.50
C GLY A 84 -11.32 -9.38 3.33
N VAL A 85 -12.52 -9.56 3.91
CA VAL A 85 -13.53 -8.50 3.99
C VAL A 85 -12.96 -7.32 4.79
N TYR A 86 -13.15 -6.11 4.27
CA TYR A 86 -12.66 -4.90 4.91
C TYR A 86 -13.43 -4.59 6.20
N ASP A 87 -12.71 -4.52 7.32
CA ASP A 87 -13.21 -4.06 8.62
C ASP A 87 -12.67 -2.66 8.94
N ILE A 88 -13.56 -1.67 8.96
CA ILE A 88 -13.23 -0.28 9.24
C ILE A 88 -12.70 -0.05 10.66
N MET A 89 -13.09 -0.91 11.62
CA MET A 89 -12.67 -0.80 13.02
C MET A 89 -11.25 -1.32 13.23
N LYS A 90 -10.74 -2.12 12.28
CA LYS A 90 -9.38 -2.67 12.25
C LYS A 90 -8.76 -2.42 10.87
N PRO A 91 -8.45 -1.15 10.54
CA PRO A 91 -8.20 -0.74 9.17
C PRO A 91 -6.80 -1.16 8.69
N ASN A 92 -6.62 -2.45 8.36
CA ASN A 92 -5.47 -2.91 7.58
C ASN A 92 -5.78 -2.67 6.09
N THR A 93 -5.60 -1.43 5.64
CA THR A 93 -6.29 -0.95 4.44
C THR A 93 -5.47 -1.19 3.18
N ILE A 94 -6.05 -1.92 2.23
CA ILE A 94 -5.70 -1.83 0.81
C ILE A 94 -6.88 -1.18 0.10
N ALA A 95 -6.61 -0.10 -0.61
CA ALA A 95 -7.58 0.59 -1.44
C ALA A 95 -7.03 0.72 -2.86
N ALA A 96 -7.88 0.52 -3.88
CA ALA A 96 -7.48 0.62 -5.27
C ALA A 96 -8.64 1.07 -6.16
N SER A 97 -8.29 1.55 -7.36
CA SER A 97 -9.26 1.95 -8.39
C SER A 97 -10.14 0.80 -8.90
N ASN A 98 -9.70 -0.46 -8.76
CA ASN A 98 -10.48 -1.65 -9.09
C ASN A 98 -10.07 -2.87 -8.25
N GLU A 99 -10.91 -3.90 -8.28
CA GLU A 99 -10.73 -5.12 -7.49
C GLU A 99 -9.49 -5.93 -7.90
N THR A 100 -9.22 -6.02 -9.20
CA THR A 100 -8.07 -6.77 -9.74
C THR A 100 -6.76 -6.23 -9.19
N LEU A 101 -6.61 -4.89 -9.15
CA LEU A 101 -5.43 -4.24 -8.60
C LEU A 101 -5.33 -4.43 -7.09
N ALA A 102 -6.43 -4.27 -6.35
CA ALA A 102 -6.46 -4.51 -4.90
C ALA A 102 -5.98 -5.93 -4.55
N ARG A 103 -6.48 -6.95 -5.26
CA ARG A 103 -6.07 -8.35 -5.08
C ARG A 103 -4.61 -8.60 -5.44
N LYS A 104 -4.11 -7.96 -6.51
CA LYS A 104 -2.69 -8.06 -6.91
C LYS A 104 -1.76 -7.51 -5.84
N ILE A 105 -2.12 -6.37 -5.24
CA ILE A 105 -1.37 -5.75 -4.14
C ILE A 105 -1.40 -6.63 -2.89
N SER A 106 -2.58 -7.15 -2.51
CA SER A 106 -2.71 -8.06 -1.37
C SER A 106 -1.84 -9.32 -1.53
N LYS A 107 -1.84 -9.91 -2.73
CA LYS A 107 -0.98 -11.06 -3.05
C LYS A 107 0.51 -10.72 -2.93
N LEU A 108 0.94 -9.58 -3.47
CA LEU A 108 2.32 -9.12 -3.39
C LEU A 108 2.79 -8.97 -1.94
N ILE A 109 1.93 -8.40 -1.09
CA ILE A 109 2.20 -8.22 0.34
C ILE A 109 2.30 -9.58 1.04
N ALA A 110 1.36 -10.50 0.79
CA ALA A 110 1.38 -11.84 1.36
C ALA A 110 2.64 -12.63 0.95
N ASP A 111 3.04 -12.57 -0.32
CA ASP A 111 4.26 -13.22 -0.82
C ASP A 111 5.52 -12.64 -0.14
N THR A 112 5.51 -11.34 0.15
CA THR A 112 6.60 -10.63 0.83
C THR A 112 6.68 -11.00 2.32
N ASP A 113 5.54 -11.12 2.99
CA ASP A 113 5.45 -11.60 4.37
C ASP A 113 6.03 -13.02 4.49
N LEU A 114 5.66 -13.93 3.58
CA LEU A 114 6.20 -15.30 3.56
C LEU A 114 7.72 -15.35 3.34
N LYS A 115 8.25 -14.52 2.43
CA LYS A 115 9.70 -14.43 2.18
C LYS A 115 10.45 -13.90 3.41
N THR A 116 9.86 -12.93 4.11
CA THR A 116 10.43 -12.36 5.33
C THR A 116 10.46 -13.38 6.47
N GLN A 117 9.39 -14.16 6.62
CA GLN A 117 9.35 -15.26 7.61
C GLN A 117 10.39 -16.35 7.33
N ARG A 118 10.58 -16.75 6.07
CA ARG A 118 11.56 -17.79 5.69
C ARG A 118 13.00 -17.39 5.96
N LYS A 119 13.36 -16.11 5.80
CA LYS A 119 14.72 -15.62 6.08
C LYS A 119 15.07 -15.61 7.57
N ARG A 120 14.08 -15.78 8.44
CA ARG A 120 14.24 -15.73 9.90
C ARG A 120 14.44 -17.10 10.55
N LEU A 121 14.08 -18.18 9.85
CA LEU A 121 14.31 -19.57 10.23
C LEU A 121 15.68 -20.03 9.72
#